data_AF-A0A2L0EPY5-F1
#
_entry.id   AF-A0A2L0EPY5-F1
#
_cell.length_a   1.000
_cell.length_b   1.000
_cell.length_c   1.000
_cell.angle_alpha   90.00
_cell.angle_beta   90.00
_cell.angle_gamma   90.00
#
_symmetry.space_group_name_H-M   'P 1'
#
loop_
_entity.id
_entity.type
_entity.pdbx_description
1 polymer ?
#
loop_
_entity_poly.entity_id
_entity_poly.type
_entity_poly.pdbx_seq_one_letter_code
_entity_poly.pdbx_strand_id
1 'polypeptide(L)'
;MRIQFTLAAALVALGLGAGGCGQNKIAECNALIEVINKGVQSIDKGSKAGADQGGSNDLKVMADAMDKVAADAAQVKLTTPELQKFSGEYQAMAKDVAKAARDLAAAADANDAEKTNTAQAAIEKAIKQEDPLVDNINQFCQGN
;
A
#
# COMPACT_ATOMS: atom_id res chain seq x y z
N MET A 1 -69.07 -22.99 -17.32
CA MET A 1 -67.89 -22.45 -18.05
C MET A 1 -66.67 -23.20 -17.54
N ARG A 2 -66.18 -24.24 -18.22
CA ARG A 2 -65.28 -24.24 -19.38
C ARG A 2 -64.03 -23.35 -19.21
N ILE A 3 -62.94 -24.03 -18.80
CA ILE A 3 -61.56 -24.00 -19.32
C ILE A 3 -60.97 -22.60 -19.60
N GLN A 4 -59.92 -22.22 -18.86
CA GLN A 4 -58.57 -22.12 -19.43
C GLN A 4 -57.51 -21.85 -18.35
N PHE A 5 -56.58 -22.80 -18.27
CA PHE A 5 -55.27 -22.70 -17.63
C PHE A 5 -54.44 -21.65 -18.39
N THR A 6 -53.96 -20.62 -17.70
CA THR A 6 -52.77 -19.86 -18.12
C THR A 6 -51.73 -19.97 -17.02
N LEU A 7 -50.87 -20.97 -17.19
CA LEU A 7 -49.54 -21.04 -16.57
C LEU A 7 -48.74 -19.81 -17.00
N ALA A 8 -48.78 -18.76 -16.19
CA ALA A 8 -47.74 -17.72 -16.22
C ALA A 8 -46.62 -18.17 -15.27
N ALA A 9 -45.77 -19.09 -15.75
CA ALA A 9 -44.47 -19.34 -15.16
C ALA A 9 -43.58 -18.13 -15.46
N ALA A 10 -43.73 -17.06 -14.67
CA ALA A 10 -42.73 -16.01 -14.64
C ALA A 10 -41.50 -16.57 -13.94
N LEU A 11 -40.50 -16.91 -14.75
CA LEU A 11 -39.14 -17.22 -14.33
C LEU A 11 -38.66 -16.18 -13.32
N VAL A 12 -38.65 -16.55 -12.04
CA VAL A 12 -37.73 -15.94 -11.09
C VAL A 12 -36.35 -16.44 -11.49
N ALA A 13 -35.73 -15.74 -12.43
CA ALA A 13 -34.28 -15.76 -12.57
C ALA A 13 -33.73 -15.12 -11.29
N LEU A 14 -33.61 -15.94 -10.24
CA LEU A 14 -32.67 -15.67 -9.15
C LEU A 14 -31.30 -15.60 -9.80
N GLY A 15 -30.87 -14.38 -10.11
CA GLY A 15 -29.49 -14.04 -10.41
C GLY A 15 -28.64 -14.30 -9.17
N LEU A 16 -28.42 -15.56 -8.84
CA LEU A 16 -27.38 -16.02 -7.95
C LEU A 16 -26.08 -16.04 -8.76
N GLY A 17 -25.50 -14.85 -8.94
CA GLY A 17 -24.31 -14.67 -9.77
C GLY A 17 -23.43 -13.48 -9.38
N ALA A 18 -23.44 -13.05 -8.11
CA ALA A 18 -22.54 -11.97 -7.65
C ALA A 18 -22.03 -12.14 -6.19
N GLY A 19 -22.23 -13.30 -5.56
CA GLY A 19 -21.91 -13.52 -4.15
C GLY A 19 -20.54 -14.13 -3.90
N GLY A 20 -19.45 -13.54 -4.40
CA GLY A 20 -18.10 -14.07 -4.15
C GLY A 20 -16.94 -13.13 -4.42
N CYS A 21 -16.96 -12.37 -5.52
CA CYS A 21 -15.84 -11.50 -5.88
C CYS A 21 -15.76 -10.23 -5.00
N GLY A 22 -16.91 -9.63 -4.64
CA GLY A 22 -16.93 -8.37 -3.87
C GLY A 22 -16.51 -8.52 -2.40
N GLN A 23 -16.91 -9.61 -1.73
CA GLN A 23 -16.52 -9.84 -0.33
C GLN A 23 -15.02 -10.11 -0.20
N ASN A 24 -14.42 -10.85 -1.15
CA ASN A 24 -12.99 -11.13 -1.15
C ASN A 24 -12.18 -9.87 -1.44
N LYS A 25 -12.61 -9.07 -2.41
CA LYS A 25 -12.01 -7.75 -2.72
C LYS A 25 -11.99 -6.83 -1.50
N ILE A 26 -13.11 -6.67 -0.79
CA ILE A 26 -13.20 -5.80 0.39
C ILE A 26 -12.27 -6.29 1.51
N ALA A 27 -12.23 -7.60 1.77
CA ALA A 27 -11.36 -8.18 2.79
C ALA A 27 -9.88 -7.96 2.45
N GLU A 28 -9.49 -8.19 1.20
CA GLU A 28 -8.12 -7.98 0.72
C GLU A 28 -7.72 -6.50 0.74
N CYS A 29 -8.62 -5.60 0.35
CA CYS A 29 -8.43 -4.15 0.46
C CYS A 29 -8.16 -3.72 1.90
N ASN A 30 -9.00 -4.17 2.84
CA ASN A 30 -8.82 -3.83 4.25
C ASN A 30 -7.48 -4.34 4.78
N ALA A 31 -7.08 -5.56 4.41
CA ALA A 31 -5.82 -6.14 4.84
C ALA A 31 -4.60 -5.35 4.30
N LEU A 32 -4.64 -4.94 3.03
CA LEU A 32 -3.57 -4.15 2.42
C LEU A 32 -3.50 -2.74 3.04
N ILE A 33 -4.64 -2.06 3.18
CA ILE A 33 -4.73 -0.72 3.79
C ILE A 33 -4.26 -0.75 5.25
N GLU A 34 -4.56 -1.81 5.99
CA GLU A 34 -4.10 -1.97 7.37
C GLU A 34 -2.56 -2.00 7.46
N VAL A 35 -1.89 -2.70 6.54
CA VAL A 35 -0.43 -2.72 6.46
C VAL A 35 0.12 -1.33 6.14
N ILE A 36 -0.44 -0.66 5.13
CA ILE A 36 -0.04 0.70 4.73
C ILE A 36 -0.14 1.67 5.92
N ASN A 37 -1.28 1.66 6.61
CA ASN A 37 -1.53 2.53 7.77
C ASN A 37 -0.61 2.22 8.95
N LYS A 38 -0.35 0.94 9.25
CA LYS A 38 0.63 0.53 10.27
C LYS A 38 2.04 0.99 9.91
N GLY A 39 2.37 0.99 8.62
CA GLY A 39 3.61 1.51 8.09
C GLY A 39 3.80 2.98 8.41
N VAL A 40 2.85 3.82 8.02
CA VAL A 40 2.84 5.26 8.31
C VAL A 40 2.97 5.53 9.82
N GLN A 41 2.25 4.80 10.65
CA GLN A 41 2.36 4.92 12.11
C GLN A 41 3.74 4.54 12.66
N SER A 42 4.41 3.56 12.04
CA SER A 42 5.74 3.12 12.46
C SER A 42 6.81 4.16 12.11
N ILE A 43 6.68 4.81 10.94
CA ILE A 43 7.52 5.95 10.55
C ILE A 43 7.32 7.11 11.52
N ASP A 44 6.08 7.53 11.76
CA ASP A 44 5.77 8.68 12.63
C ASP A 44 6.34 8.48 14.05
N LYS A 45 6.23 7.25 14.58
CA LYS A 45 6.85 6.89 15.88
C LYS A 45 8.37 6.90 15.82
N GLY A 46 8.98 6.37 14.76
CA GLY A 46 10.42 6.37 14.56
C GLY A 46 11.01 7.77 14.46
N SER A 47 10.38 8.65 13.68
CA SER A 47 10.78 10.05 13.50
C SER A 47 10.65 10.86 14.80
N LYS A 48 9.61 10.59 15.61
CA LYS A 48 9.45 11.25 16.93
C LYS A 48 10.45 10.76 17.97
N ALA A 49 10.81 9.48 17.94
CA ALA A 49 11.82 8.91 18.83
C ALA A 49 13.26 9.34 18.45
N GLY A 50 13.46 9.69 17.17
CA GLY A 50 14.74 10.09 16.59
C GLY A 50 15.11 11.57 16.73
N ALA A 51 14.12 12.45 16.94
CA ALA A 51 14.29 13.91 17.00
C ALA A 51 15.36 14.40 17.99
N ASP A 52 15.76 13.57 18.96
CA ASP A 52 16.78 13.85 19.98
C ASP A 52 18.20 13.32 19.61
N GLN A 53 18.38 12.52 18.55
CA GLN A 53 19.61 11.74 18.27
C GLN A 53 20.36 12.08 16.98
N GLY A 54 19.89 13.03 16.17
CA GLY A 54 20.60 13.51 14.98
C GLY A 54 20.29 12.74 13.69
N GLY A 55 20.39 13.44 12.56
CA GLY A 55 19.70 13.05 11.33
C GLY A 55 20.06 11.69 10.71
N SER A 56 21.28 11.16 10.88
CA SER A 56 21.66 9.90 10.21
C SER A 56 21.10 8.65 10.88
N ASN A 57 20.86 8.67 12.20
CA ASN A 57 20.21 7.57 12.90
C ASN A 57 18.71 7.51 12.55
N ASP A 58 18.05 8.66 12.48
CA ASP A 58 16.64 8.78 12.12
C ASP A 58 16.37 8.24 10.72
N LEU A 59 17.28 8.50 9.80
CA LEU A 59 17.23 7.96 8.44
C LEU A 59 17.39 6.44 8.39
N LYS A 60 18.23 5.86 9.27
CA LYS A 60 18.37 4.40 9.38
C LYS A 60 17.10 3.77 9.96
N VAL A 61 16.52 4.38 11.00
CA VAL A 61 15.23 3.95 11.58
C VAL A 61 14.10 4.02 10.55
N MET A 62 14.03 5.12 9.78
CA MET A 62 13.06 5.26 8.69
C MET A 62 13.25 4.15 7.63
N ALA A 63 14.49 3.84 7.26
CA ALA A 63 14.75 2.79 6.29
C ALA A 63 14.31 1.40 6.78
N ASP A 64 14.58 1.07 8.04
CA ASP A 64 14.17 -0.20 8.63
C ASP A 64 12.65 -0.31 8.74
N ALA A 65 11.96 0.79 9.06
CA ALA A 65 10.50 0.85 9.05
C ALA A 65 9.94 0.59 7.63
N MET A 66 10.54 1.18 6.60
CA MET A 66 10.15 0.95 5.20
C MET A 66 10.38 -0.48 4.73
N ASP A 67 11.50 -1.10 5.06
CA ASP A 67 11.72 -2.51 4.74
C ASP A 67 10.72 -3.41 5.44
N LYS A 68 10.39 -3.10 6.70
CA LYS A 68 9.35 -3.82 7.44
C LYS A 68 8.00 -3.69 6.75
N VAL A 69 7.63 -2.50 6.29
CA VAL A 69 6.38 -2.26 5.57
C VAL A 69 6.31 -3.08 4.28
N ALA A 70 7.40 -3.09 3.50
CA ALA A 70 7.47 -3.92 2.29
C ALA A 70 7.35 -5.41 2.63
N ALA A 71 7.97 -5.88 3.70
CA ALA A 71 7.88 -7.27 4.15
C ALA A 71 6.46 -7.64 4.61
N ASP A 72 5.82 -6.78 5.41
CA ASP A 72 4.45 -6.98 5.89
C ASP A 72 3.45 -6.98 4.70
N ALA A 73 3.65 -6.10 3.71
CA ALA A 73 2.80 -6.04 2.51
C ALA A 73 2.93 -7.30 1.64
N ALA A 74 4.12 -7.91 1.57
CA ALA A 74 4.34 -9.16 0.87
C ALA A 74 3.66 -10.37 1.53
N GLN A 75 3.31 -10.27 2.81
CA GLN A 75 2.63 -11.32 3.57
C GLN A 75 1.11 -11.26 3.45
N VAL A 76 0.57 -10.16 2.92
CA VAL A 76 -0.88 -10.04 2.69
C VAL A 76 -1.27 -11.02 1.59
N LYS A 77 -2.18 -11.94 1.91
CA LYS A 77 -2.70 -12.91 0.95
C LYS A 77 -3.69 -12.22 0.03
N LEU A 78 -3.19 -11.75 -1.11
CA LEU A 78 -3.98 -11.10 -2.16
C LEU A 78 -4.19 -12.08 -3.31
N THR A 79 -5.44 -12.26 -3.71
CA THR A 79 -5.81 -13.06 -4.88
C THR A 79 -6.37 -12.21 -6.01
N THR A 80 -6.79 -10.98 -5.71
CA THR A 80 -7.23 -9.99 -6.69
C THR A 80 -6.02 -9.44 -7.45
N PRO A 81 -5.95 -9.59 -8.79
CA PRO A 81 -4.77 -9.19 -9.57
C PRO A 81 -4.38 -7.72 -9.41
N GLU A 82 -5.35 -6.81 -9.35
CA GLU A 82 -5.11 -5.39 -9.16
C GLU A 82 -4.50 -5.11 -7.78
N LEU A 83 -4.96 -5.79 -6.72
CA LEU A 83 -4.37 -5.64 -5.39
C LEU A 83 -2.97 -6.23 -5.30
N GLN A 84 -2.71 -7.35 -5.98
CA GLN A 84 -1.35 -7.90 -6.09
C GLN A 84 -0.41 -6.90 -6.77
N LYS A 85 -0.86 -6.25 -7.84
CA LYS A 85 -0.12 -5.19 -8.51
C LYS A 85 0.15 -4.02 -7.57
N PHE A 86 -0.87 -3.49 -6.90
CA PHE A 86 -0.69 -2.36 -5.98
C PHE A 86 0.21 -2.70 -4.80
N SER A 87 0.10 -3.90 -4.22
CA SER A 87 1.01 -4.37 -3.19
C SER A 87 2.45 -4.44 -3.71
N GLY A 88 2.66 -4.93 -4.93
CA GLY A 88 3.99 -4.96 -5.56
C GLY A 88 4.57 -3.56 -5.78
N GLU A 89 3.76 -2.61 -6.28
CA GLU A 89 4.15 -1.21 -6.46
C GLU A 89 4.48 -0.54 -5.12
N TYR A 90 3.67 -0.79 -4.10
CA TYR A 90 3.89 -0.24 -2.75
C TYR A 90 5.16 -0.81 -2.09
N GLN A 91 5.40 -2.11 -2.25
CA GLN A 91 6.64 -2.75 -1.79
C GLN A 91 7.88 -2.19 -2.48
N ALA A 92 7.81 -1.92 -3.79
CA ALA A 92 8.91 -1.34 -4.54
C ALA A 92 9.21 0.09 -4.06
N MET A 93 8.18 0.92 -3.94
CA MET A 93 8.30 2.28 -3.42
C MET A 93 8.89 2.29 -2.01
N ALA A 94 8.39 1.45 -1.09
CA ALA A 94 8.92 1.36 0.27
C ALA A 94 10.41 0.99 0.27
N LYS A 95 10.84 0.02 -0.55
CA LYS A 95 12.26 -0.35 -0.68
C LYS A 95 13.11 0.77 -1.27
N ASP A 96 12.58 1.53 -2.23
CA ASP A 96 13.27 2.68 -2.81
C ASP A 96 13.47 3.79 -1.77
N VAL A 97 12.45 4.08 -0.95
CA VAL A 97 12.57 5.00 0.19
C VAL A 97 13.58 4.47 1.21
N ALA A 98 13.55 3.19 1.55
CA ALA A 98 14.48 2.59 2.50
C ALA A 98 15.93 2.72 2.04
N LYS A 99 16.18 2.42 0.76
CA LYS A 99 17.49 2.59 0.14
C LYS A 99 17.94 4.04 0.18
N ALA A 100 17.09 4.97 -0.26
CA ALA A 100 17.44 6.39 -0.33
C ALA A 100 17.71 6.99 1.06
N ALA A 101 16.95 6.57 2.08
CA ALA A 101 17.20 6.97 3.46
C ALA A 101 18.56 6.46 3.98
N ARG A 102 18.95 5.21 3.69
CA ARG A 102 20.30 4.71 4.04
C ARG A 102 21.40 5.42 3.29
N ASP A 103 21.20 5.68 2.00
CA ASP A 103 22.16 6.42 1.18
C ASP A 103 22.35 7.85 1.72
N LEU A 104 21.25 8.51 2.15
CA LEU A 104 21.29 9.82 2.78
C LEU A 104 22.00 9.78 4.14
N ALA A 105 21.75 8.76 4.96
CA ALA A 105 22.43 8.58 6.24
C ALA A 105 23.94 8.43 6.07
N ALA A 106 24.36 7.59 5.11
CA ALA A 106 25.77 7.37 4.79
C ALA A 106 26.43 8.64 4.22
N ALA A 107 25.73 9.39 3.36
CA ALA A 107 26.22 10.65 2.82
C ALA A 107 26.37 11.74 3.90
N ALA A 108 25.41 11.84 4.82
CA ALA A 108 25.46 12.73 5.96
C ALA A 108 26.63 12.39 6.91
N ASP A 109 26.79 11.10 7.25
CA ASP A 109 27.91 10.62 8.07
C ASP A 109 29.27 10.93 7.40
N ALA A 110 29.34 10.89 6.07
CA ALA A 110 30.53 11.19 5.28
C ALA A 110 30.73 12.69 4.94
N ASN A 111 29.79 13.58 5.31
CA ASN A 111 29.76 14.99 4.89
C ASN A 111 29.84 15.18 3.35
N ASP A 112 29.24 14.26 2.60
CA ASP A 112 29.23 14.25 1.14
C ASP A 112 27.98 14.95 0.61
N ALA A 113 28.11 16.25 0.30
CA ALA A 113 26.99 17.09 -0.12
C ALA A 113 26.36 16.65 -1.46
N GLU A 114 27.16 16.12 -2.39
CA GLU A 114 26.66 15.65 -3.69
C GLU A 114 25.75 14.43 -3.51
N LYS A 115 26.21 13.45 -2.71
CA LYS A 115 25.40 12.27 -2.39
C LYS A 115 24.20 12.60 -1.52
N THR A 116 24.32 13.58 -0.63
CA THR A 116 23.19 14.08 0.17
C THR A 116 22.08 14.60 -0.74
N ASN A 117 22.41 15.47 -1.69
CA ASN A 117 21.44 16.00 -2.66
C ASN A 117 20.81 14.90 -3.53
N THR A 118 21.64 13.95 -3.97
CA THR A 118 21.19 12.82 -4.80
C THR A 118 20.20 11.93 -4.03
N ALA A 119 20.50 11.62 -2.77
CA ALA A 119 19.65 10.79 -1.93
C ALA A 119 18.34 11.51 -1.54
N GLN A 120 18.40 12.82 -1.27
CA GLN A 120 17.18 13.62 -1.05
C GLN A 120 16.26 13.63 -2.28
N ALA A 121 16.81 13.83 -3.47
CA ALA A 121 16.03 13.79 -4.71
C ALA A 121 15.38 12.40 -4.93
N ALA A 122 16.05 11.32 -4.53
CA ALA A 122 15.50 9.97 -4.59
C ALA A 122 14.33 9.78 -3.61
N ILE A 123 14.44 10.28 -2.37
CA ILE A 123 13.33 10.26 -1.39
C ILE A 123 12.14 11.06 -1.94
N GLU A 124 12.35 12.29 -2.42
CA GLU A 124 11.27 13.12 -2.98
C GLU A 124 10.57 12.44 -4.16
N LYS A 125 11.34 11.79 -5.04
CA LYS A 125 10.80 11.06 -6.17
C LYS A 125 9.91 9.90 -5.71
N ALA A 126 10.36 9.14 -4.71
CA ALA A 126 9.59 8.02 -4.16
C ALA A 126 8.32 8.49 -3.46
N ILE A 127 8.37 9.58 -2.69
CA ILE A 127 7.19 10.19 -2.06
C ILE A 127 6.18 10.68 -3.12
N LYS A 128 6.65 11.26 -4.24
CA LYS A 128 5.76 11.65 -5.36
C LYS A 128 5.06 10.47 -6.03
N GLN A 129 5.55 9.24 -5.85
CA GLN A 129 4.88 8.03 -6.33
C GLN A 129 3.82 7.52 -5.34
N GLU A 130 3.87 7.95 -4.08
CA GLU A 130 2.94 7.52 -3.04
C GLU A 130 1.52 8.02 -3.30
N ASP A 131 1.34 9.32 -3.53
CA ASP A 131 0.03 9.94 -3.78
C ASP A 131 -0.79 9.21 -4.86
N PRO A 132 -0.30 9.04 -6.12
CA PRO A 132 -1.07 8.36 -7.15
C PRO A 132 -1.29 6.87 -6.84
N LEU A 133 -0.37 6.22 -6.11
CA LEU A 133 -0.52 4.82 -5.73
C LEU A 133 -1.61 4.64 -4.68
N VAL A 134 -1.60 5.46 -3.63
CA VAL A 134 -2.61 5.46 -2.57
C VAL A 134 -3.98 5.83 -3.15
N ASP A 135 -4.04 6.81 -4.06
CA ASP A 135 -5.29 7.17 -4.74
C ASP A 135 -5.84 6.01 -5.57
N ASN A 136 -5.00 5.31 -6.34
CA ASN A 136 -5.42 4.15 -7.12
C ASN A 136 -5.92 3.01 -6.22
N ILE A 137 -5.25 2.75 -5.09
CA ILE A 137 -5.69 1.78 -4.09
C ILE A 137 -7.05 2.17 -3.53
N ASN A 138 -7.21 3.43 -3.11
CA ASN A 138 -8.45 3.94 -2.54
C ASN A 138 -9.60 3.87 -3.54
N GLN A 139 -9.39 4.32 -4.78
CA GLN A 139 -10.39 4.25 -5.85
C GLN A 139 -10.80 2.80 -6.14
N PHE A 140 -9.84 1.89 -6.24
CA PHE A 140 -10.13 0.49 -6.48
C PHE A 140 -10.91 -0.12 -5.31
N CYS A 141 -10.49 0.15 -4.08
CA CYS A 141 -11.10 -0.42 -2.87
C CYS A 141 -12.47 0.17 -2.53
N GLN A 142 -12.78 1.39 -2.98
CA GLN A 142 -14.08 2.04 -2.79
C GLN A 142 -15.02 1.85 -3.99
N GLY A 143 -14.51 1.47 -5.16
CA GLY A 143 -15.34 1.12 -6.31
C GLY A 143 -16.10 -0.19 -6.08
N ASN A 144 -17.41 -0.21 -6.30
CA ASN A 144 -18.24 -1.41 -6.25
C ASN A 144 -17.99 -2.32 -7.46
#